data_AF-A0A4Y2GPV9-F1
#
_entry.id   AF-A0A4Y2GPV9-F1
#
_cell.length_a   1.000
_cell.length_b   1.000
_cell.length_c   1.000
_cell.angle_alpha   90.00
_cell.angle_beta   90.00
_cell.angle_gamma   90.00
#
_symmetry.space_group_name_H-M   'P 1'
#
loop_
_entity.id
_entity.type
_entity.pdbx_description
1 polymer ?
#
loop_
_entity_poly.entity_id
_entity_poly.type
_entity_poly.pdbx_seq_one_letter_code
_entity_poly.pdbx_strand_id
1 'polypeptide(L)'
;MSDRWKHHFYHIGFDKHVTTLSSSQRAFPYLLDEWIKHPQEMVVIVAGGPLSGKTYSITSCLNRVSVSQLRMAPTARVVQRIGGSTIHSALTLDWSKGSILSKL
;
A
#
# COMPACT_ATOMS: atom_id res chain seq x y z
N MET A 1 -24.90 -4.58 3.63
CA MET A 1 -23.60 -3.95 3.29
C MET A 1 -23.21 -3.05 4.45
N SER A 2 -22.10 -3.32 5.14
CA SER A 2 -21.72 -2.58 6.34
C SER A 2 -21.39 -1.12 6.03
N ASP A 3 -22.06 -0.19 6.72
CA ASP A 3 -21.86 1.27 6.63
C ASP A 3 -20.48 1.77 7.09
N ARG A 4 -19.54 0.86 7.39
CA ARG A 4 -18.17 1.17 7.82
C ARG A 4 -17.37 1.99 6.83
N TRP A 5 -17.78 2.12 5.57
CA TRP A 5 -17.05 2.88 4.55
C TRP A 5 -17.76 4.15 4.08
N LYS A 6 -18.95 4.45 4.61
CA LYS A 6 -19.67 5.72 4.38
C LYS A 6 -19.45 6.73 5.52
N HIS A 7 -18.56 6.42 6.46
CA HIS A 7 -18.35 7.27 7.62
C HIS A 7 -17.78 8.63 7.20
N HIS A 8 -18.46 9.71 7.56
CA HIS A 8 -18.00 11.10 7.38
C HIS A 8 -16.57 11.36 7.92
N PHE A 9 -16.08 10.48 8.79
CA PHE A 9 -14.72 10.52 9.35
C PHE A 9 -13.63 9.86 8.49
N TYR A 10 -13.93 9.24 7.32
CA TYR A 10 -12.85 8.72 6.46
C TYR A 10 -11.96 9.80 5.87
N HIS A 11 -12.50 11.01 5.70
CA HIS A 11 -11.74 12.19 5.32
C HIS A 11 -10.91 12.77 6.47
N ILE A 12 -11.27 12.44 7.72
CA ILE A 12 -10.60 12.97 8.90
C ILE A 12 -9.33 12.14 9.12
N GLY A 13 -8.19 12.81 8.96
CA GLY A 13 -6.87 12.21 9.14
C GLY A 13 -6.28 11.55 7.90
N PHE A 14 -6.60 12.04 6.69
CA PHE A 14 -5.96 11.63 5.42
C PHE A 14 -4.77 12.54 5.01
N ASP A 15 -4.28 13.40 5.91
CA ASP A 15 -3.32 14.52 5.75
C ASP A 15 -4.02 15.87 5.91
N LYS A 16 -3.47 16.73 6.78
CA LYS A 16 -4.02 18.06 7.12
C LYS A 16 -4.04 19.03 5.93
N HIS A 17 -3.30 18.73 4.88
CA HIS A 17 -3.20 19.50 3.64
C HIS A 17 -4.08 18.94 2.52
N VAL A 18 -4.70 17.77 2.70
CA VAL A 18 -5.55 17.15 1.69
C VAL A 18 -7.02 17.50 2.00
N THR A 19 -7.53 18.50 1.28
CA THR A 19 -8.92 18.96 1.43
C THR A 19 -9.91 18.07 0.66
N THR A 20 -9.45 17.38 -0.38
CA THR A 20 -10.29 16.50 -1.21
C THR A 20 -9.51 15.29 -1.70
N LEU A 21 -10.16 14.12 -1.73
CA LEU A 21 -9.62 12.90 -2.33
C LEU A 21 -10.09 12.74 -3.77
N SER A 22 -9.20 12.26 -4.65
CA SER A 22 -9.59 11.89 -6.01
C SER A 22 -10.60 10.74 -5.99
N SER A 23 -11.32 10.54 -7.09
CA SER A 23 -12.25 9.40 -7.23
C SER A 23 -11.53 8.05 -7.08
N SER A 24 -10.30 7.91 -7.59
CA SER A 24 -9.52 6.67 -7.42
C SER A 24 -9.05 6.45 -5.98
N GLN A 25 -8.67 7.51 -5.26
CA GLN A 25 -8.30 7.42 -3.85
C GLN A 25 -9.49 7.06 -2.97
N ARG A 26 -10.69 7.55 -3.30
CA ARG A 26 -11.94 7.17 -2.61
C ARG A 26 -12.37 5.73 -2.91
N ALA A 27 -12.09 5.22 -4.11
CA ALA A 27 -12.44 3.86 -4.51
C ALA A 27 -11.53 2.80 -3.86
N PHE A 28 -10.26 3.11 -3.63
CA PHE A 28 -9.27 2.15 -3.15
C PHE A 28 -9.63 1.41 -1.85
N PRO A 29 -10.17 2.05 -0.79
CA PRO A 29 -10.57 1.34 0.43
C PRO A 29 -11.64 0.27 0.18
N TYR A 30 -12.60 0.54 -0.71
CA TYR A 30 -13.63 -0.43 -1.08
C TYR A 30 -13.03 -1.62 -1.82
N LEU A 31 -12.13 -1.37 -2.78
CA LEU A 31 -11.42 -2.43 -3.50
C LEU A 31 -10.59 -3.31 -2.56
N LEU A 32 -9.91 -2.70 -1.59
CA LEU A 32 -9.13 -3.40 -0.59
C LEU A 32 -10.01 -4.28 0.31
N ASP A 33 -11.15 -3.77 0.76
CA ASP A 33 -12.12 -4.51 1.58
C ASP A 33 -12.69 -5.72 0.83
N GLU A 34 -13.06 -5.53 -0.44
CA GLU A 34 -13.55 -6.61 -1.29
C GLU A 34 -12.48 -7.70 -1.51
N TRP A 35 -11.21 -7.33 -1.73
CA TRP A 35 -10.12 -8.32 -1.82
C TRP A 35 -9.88 -9.08 -0.53
N ILE A 36 -10.01 -8.42 0.62
CA ILE A 36 -9.83 -9.10 1.92
C ILE A 36 -10.96 -10.11 2.15
N LYS A 37 -12.21 -9.76 1.81
CA LYS A 37 -13.37 -10.65 1.99
C LYS A 37 -13.45 -11.76 0.95
N HIS A 38 -13.03 -11.45 -0.28
CA HIS A 38 -13.08 -12.33 -1.42
C HIS A 38 -11.69 -12.43 -2.06
N PRO A 39 -10.75 -13.19 -1.44
CA PRO A 39 -9.40 -13.31 -1.95
C PRO A 39 -9.41 -13.90 -3.36
N GLN A 40 -8.75 -13.20 -4.29
CA GLN A 40 -8.56 -13.64 -5.66
C GLN A 40 -7.06 -13.64 -5.99
N GLU A 41 -6.64 -14.52 -6.89
CA GLU A 41 -5.28 -14.52 -7.46
C GLU A 41 -5.13 -13.34 -8.43
N MET A 42 -4.97 -12.13 -7.88
CA MET A 42 -4.89 -10.90 -8.64
C MET A 42 -3.68 -10.07 -8.22
N VAL A 43 -2.97 -9.50 -9.20
CA VAL A 43 -1.92 -8.50 -8.98
C VAL A 43 -2.48 -7.11 -9.28
N VAL A 44 -2.23 -6.19 -8.35
CA VAL A 44 -2.81 -4.85 -8.40
C VAL A 44 -1.68 -3.84 -8.41
N ILE A 45 -1.73 -2.95 -9.40
CA ILE A 45 -0.74 -1.90 -9.57
C ILE A 45 -1.41 -0.54 -9.33
N VAL A 46 -0.95 0.17 -8.29
CA VAL A 46 -1.40 1.54 -8.00
C VAL A 46 -0.35 2.52 -8.52
N ALA A 47 -0.66 3.20 -9.62
CA ALA A 47 0.21 4.16 -10.28
C ALA A 47 -0.37 5.58 -10.28
N GLY A 48 0.46 6.58 -10.60
CA GLY A 48 0.09 8.00 -10.60
C GLY A 48 1.30 8.92 -10.56
N GLY A 49 1.12 10.19 -10.97
CA GLY A 49 2.19 11.17 -11.07
C GLY A 49 2.82 11.58 -9.72
N PRO A 50 3.92 12.35 -9.73
CA PRO A 50 4.48 12.94 -8.52
C PRO A 50 3.41 13.69 -7.71
N LEU A 51 3.53 13.65 -6.37
CA LEU A 51 2.62 14.33 -5.44
C LEU A 51 1.14 13.92 -5.49
N SER A 52 0.78 12.87 -6.24
CA SER A 52 -0.62 12.38 -6.32
C SER A 52 -1.12 11.62 -5.07
N GLY A 53 -0.40 11.67 -3.95
CA GLY A 53 -0.81 11.06 -2.68
C GLY A 53 -0.75 9.53 -2.57
N LYS A 54 -0.21 8.80 -3.56
CA LYS A 54 -0.20 7.31 -3.60
C LYS A 54 0.29 6.65 -2.32
N THR A 55 1.50 7.02 -1.89
CA THR A 55 2.17 6.42 -0.72
C THR A 55 1.30 6.59 0.51
N TYR A 56 0.74 7.78 0.68
CA TYR A 56 -0.14 8.09 1.80
C TYR A 56 -1.45 7.31 1.73
N SER A 57 -2.13 7.31 0.58
CA SER A 57 -3.40 6.58 0.39
C SER A 57 -3.25 5.09 0.71
N ILE A 58 -2.20 4.45 0.18
CA ILE A 58 -1.94 3.02 0.39
C ILE A 58 -1.62 2.75 1.86
N THR A 59 -0.67 3.47 2.44
CA THR A 59 -0.26 3.24 3.84
C THR A 59 -1.41 3.48 4.82
N SER A 60 -2.21 4.52 4.62
CA SER A 60 -3.35 4.83 5.47
C SER A 60 -4.44 3.77 5.41
N CYS A 61 -4.74 3.24 4.22
CA CYS A 61 -5.72 2.15 4.08
C CYS A 61 -5.20 0.86 4.68
N LEU A 62 -3.94 0.50 4.39
CA LEU A 62 -3.30 -0.71 4.91
C LEU A 62 -3.13 -0.70 6.44
N ASN A 63 -2.92 0.48 7.06
CA ASN A 63 -2.86 0.61 8.52
C ASN A 63 -4.22 0.44 9.20
N ARG A 64 -5.34 0.58 8.48
CA ARG A 64 -6.70 0.48 9.03
C ARG A 64 -7.31 -0.92 8.92
N VAL A 65 -6.70 -1.81 8.13
CA VAL A 65 -7.17 -3.18 7.95
C VAL A 65 -6.42 -4.14 8.87
N SER A 66 -7.16 -5.01 9.56
CA SER A 66 -6.62 -5.97 10.54
C SER A 66 -6.32 -7.32 9.89
N VAL A 67 -5.46 -7.31 8.87
CA VAL A 67 -4.97 -8.53 8.19
C VAL A 67 -3.45 -8.61 8.29
N SER A 68 -2.91 -9.83 8.28
CA SER A 68 -1.47 -10.03 8.20
C SER A 68 -0.94 -9.47 6.89
N GLN A 69 0.11 -8.65 6.97
CA GLN A 69 0.66 -7.90 5.84
C GLN A 69 2.17 -8.04 5.80
N LEU A 70 2.70 -8.52 4.68
CA LEU A 70 4.12 -8.41 4.38
C LEU A 70 4.38 -7.11 3.61
N ARG A 71 5.03 -6.14 4.25
CA ARG A 71 5.38 -4.85 3.64
C ARG A 71 6.82 -4.86 3.19
N MET A 72 7.03 -4.70 1.89
CA MET A 72 8.36 -4.70 1.29
C MET A 72 8.64 -3.41 0.53
N ALA A 73 9.90 -2.98 0.53
CA ALA A 73 10.37 -1.90 -0.32
C ALA A 73 11.78 -2.21 -0.90
N PRO A 74 12.15 -1.62 -2.04
CA PRO A 74 13.44 -1.91 -2.66
C PRO A 74 14.64 -1.37 -1.87
N THR A 75 14.47 -0.30 -1.07
CA THR A 75 15.58 0.36 -0.36
C THR A 75 15.27 0.58 1.11
N ALA A 76 16.30 0.53 1.96
CA ALA A 76 16.19 0.75 3.41
C ALA A 76 15.54 2.09 3.78
N ARG A 77 15.80 3.14 2.98
CA ARG A 77 15.19 4.46 3.17
C ARG A 77 13.67 4.44 3.05
N VAL A 78 13.13 3.64 2.13
CA VAL A 78 11.68 3.52 1.96
C VAL A 78 11.09 2.60 3.02
N VAL A 79 11.82 1.54 3.40
CA VAL A 79 11.43 0.63 4.49
C VAL A 79 11.12 1.37 5.78
N GLN A 80 12.00 2.30 6.18
CA GLN A 80 11.80 3.14 7.37
C GLN A 80 10.47 3.92 7.36
N ARG A 81 9.95 4.23 6.17
CA ARG A 81 8.70 5.01 6.01
C ARG A 81 7.44 4.15 6.00
N ILE A 82 7.54 2.90 5.54
CA ILE A 82 6.39 2.00 5.41
C ILE A 82 6.23 1.03 6.59
N GLY A 83 7.26 0.92 7.44
CA GLY A 83 7.32 0.00 8.57
C GLY A 83 7.31 -1.46 8.11
N GLY A 84 8.41 -1.91 7.50
CA GLY A 84 8.50 -3.25 6.92
C GLY A 84 9.94 -3.73 6.74
N SER A 85 10.18 -4.47 5.67
CA SER A 85 11.49 -5.05 5.34
C SER A 85 11.90 -4.68 3.92
N THR A 86 13.19 -4.76 3.61
CA THR A 86 13.61 -4.67 2.20
C THR A 86 13.14 -5.92 1.46
N ILE A 87 12.93 -5.83 0.14
CA ILE A 87 12.65 -7.02 -0.68
C ILE A 87 13.75 -8.07 -0.49
N HIS A 88 15.02 -7.64 -0.43
CA HIS A 88 16.17 -8.52 -0.19
C HIS A 88 16.05 -9.29 1.12
N SER A 89 15.82 -8.60 2.23
CA SER A 89 15.73 -9.24 3.54
C SER A 89 14.47 -10.07 3.70
N ALA A 90 13.34 -9.64 3.13
CA ALA A 90 12.06 -10.33 3.24
C ALA A 90 12.01 -11.63 2.44
N LEU A 91 12.66 -11.66 1.26
CA LEU A 91 12.71 -12.81 0.37
C LEU A 91 14.05 -13.56 0.47
N THR A 92 14.87 -13.25 1.48
CA THR A 92 16.20 -13.86 1.69
C THR A 92 17.06 -13.87 0.42
N LEU A 93 17.04 -12.78 -0.35
CA LEU A 93 17.83 -12.66 -1.57
C LEU A 93 19.28 -12.34 -1.20
N ASP A 94 20.19 -13.23 -1.56
CA ASP A 94 21.62 -13.04 -1.34
C ASP A 94 22.21 -12.13 -2.43
N TRP A 95 22.22 -10.82 -2.16
CA TRP A 95 22.77 -9.82 -3.08
C TRP A 95 24.20 -9.50 -2.66
N SER A 96 25.14 -10.06 -3.40
CA SER A 96 26.56 -9.70 -3.33
C SER A 96 26.90 -8.67 -4.42
N LYS A 97 28.05 -8.01 -4.30
CA LYS A 97 28.51 -7.05 -5.31
C LYS A 97 28.68 -7.79 -6.65
N GLY A 98 27.84 -7.45 -7.64
CA GLY A 98 27.83 -8.13 -8.93
C GLY A 98 26.72 -9.18 -9.10
N SER A 99 25.83 -9.37 -8.11
CA SER A 99 24.62 -10.18 -8.28
C SER A 99 23.79 -9.63 -9.44
N ILE A 100 23.63 -10.45 -10.48
CA ILE A 100 22.73 -10.22 -11.61
C ILE A 100 21.46 -11.00 -11.28
N LEU A 101 20.28 -10.40 -11.52
CA LEU A 101 19.02 -11.14 -11.51
C LEU A 101 19.15 -12.23 -12.59
N SER A 102 19.43 -13.48 -12.19
CA SER A 102 19.60 -14.58 -13.14
C SER A 102 18.32 -14.64 -13.99
N LYS A 103 18.45 -14.40 -15.29
CA LYS A 103 17.35 -14.62 -16.23
C LYS A 103 16.85 -16.06 -16.03
N LEU A 104 15.61 -16.20 -15.59
CA LEU A 104 14.82 -17.40 -15.84
C LEU A 104 14.62 -17.53 -17.35
#